data_AF-A0A7V0UDM4-F1
#
_entry.id   AF-A0A7V0UDM4-F1
#
_cell.length_a   1.000
_cell.length_b   1.000
_cell.length_c   1.000
_cell.angle_alpha   90.00
_cell.angle_beta   90.00
_cell.angle_gamma   90.00
#
_symmetry.space_group_name_H-M   'P 1'
#
loop_
_entity.id
_entity.type
_entity.pdbx_description
1 polymer ?
#
loop_
_entity_poly.entity_id
_entity_poly.type
_entity_poly.pdbx_seq_one_letter_code
_entity_poly.pdbx_strand_id
1 'polypeptide(L)'
;MAYGNGANGAANDDVPQGATLEPVAFGDLQAVPTSQKRWQTIRDRLTEPFDPGEIKWRVTATSTHQTKNGPKKRGQVVAYADQRAYTDRLNDVFGEWGWTRSYDVQVAQNFERRAPGDNARTTVAAKVVVVSKVTIHGLGSHTGVGEEWAHDENAATRAEAQAFKRACACFGLGRYLYDLETVWVDLDDHNRPLQTPKLPEWAMPAHARRDTERHATNHTQSAPTRNIADARGHLLQAARRMADETRRRLADIISEASDGKLSLEGLRDLTDADVPVIAAATARLSRRNHNHQTKETTL
;
A
#
# COMPACT_ATOMS: atom_id res chain seq x y z
N MET A 1 57.46 -48.93 29.63
CA MET A 1 57.73 -49.87 28.53
C MET A 1 57.86 -49.06 27.26
N ALA A 2 59.07 -49.06 26.69
CA ALA A 2 59.40 -48.49 25.39
C ALA A 2 59.38 -49.59 24.33
N TYR A 3 58.97 -49.25 23.10
CA TYR A 3 59.31 -49.82 21.77
C TYR A 3 58.46 -49.00 20.77
N GLY A 4 58.88 -48.45 19.63
CA GLY A 4 60.13 -48.49 18.86
C GLY A 4 59.80 -48.30 17.35
N ASN A 5 60.74 -47.68 16.59
CA ASN A 5 60.83 -47.42 15.12
C ASN A 5 60.16 -46.11 14.61
N GLY A 6 60.82 -45.14 13.95
CA GLY A 6 62.02 -45.11 13.07
C GLY A 6 61.62 -45.45 11.62
N ALA A 7 61.87 -44.69 10.54
CA ALA A 7 62.78 -43.57 10.25
C ALA A 7 62.41 -42.86 8.91
N ASN A 8 62.97 -41.65 8.71
CA ASN A 8 63.45 -40.99 7.47
C ASN A 8 62.53 -40.69 6.26
N GLY A 9 62.57 -39.42 5.80
CA GLY A 9 62.44 -39.11 4.37
C GLY A 9 62.00 -37.69 3.98
N ALA A 10 62.99 -36.85 3.64
CA ALA A 10 62.96 -35.75 2.66
C ALA A 10 62.09 -34.50 2.90
N ALA A 11 62.81 -33.38 3.04
CA ALA A 11 62.33 -32.02 2.86
C ALA A 11 61.82 -31.77 1.44
N ASN A 12 60.76 -30.95 1.32
CA ASN A 12 60.47 -30.12 0.16
C ASN A 12 59.79 -28.84 0.68
N ASP A 13 60.59 -27.79 0.85
CA ASP A 13 60.13 -26.41 1.00
C ASP A 13 59.74 -25.90 -0.39
N ASP A 14 58.45 -25.93 -0.73
CA ASP A 14 57.90 -25.20 -1.87
C ASP A 14 57.10 -24.00 -1.35
N VAL A 15 57.80 -22.88 -1.18
CA VAL A 15 57.21 -21.55 -0.98
C VAL A 15 56.89 -20.98 -2.37
N PRO A 16 55.63 -20.68 -2.72
CA PRO A 16 55.35 -20.01 -3.98
C PRO A 16 55.80 -18.54 -3.88
N GLN A 17 56.85 -18.22 -4.64
CA GLN A 17 57.35 -16.86 -4.86
C GLN A 17 56.34 -16.04 -5.69
N GLY A 18 56.06 -14.83 -5.20
CA GLY A 18 55.88 -13.62 -6.01
C GLY A 18 54.77 -13.62 -7.06
N ALA A 19 53.52 -13.43 -6.64
CA ALA A 19 52.51 -12.84 -7.52
C ALA A 19 52.65 -11.31 -7.47
N THR A 20 53.36 -10.73 -8.43
CA THR A 20 53.30 -9.29 -8.73
C THR A 20 51.88 -8.94 -9.15
N LEU A 21 51.14 -8.26 -8.28
CA LEU A 21 49.84 -7.68 -8.59
C LEU A 21 50.06 -6.41 -9.42
N GLU A 22 49.77 -6.50 -10.71
CA GLU A 22 49.64 -5.34 -11.61
C GLU A 22 48.60 -4.36 -11.03
N PRO A 23 48.86 -3.04 -11.00
CA PRO A 23 47.88 -2.07 -10.56
C PRO A 23 46.74 -2.02 -11.59
N VAL A 24 45.56 -2.48 -11.18
CA VAL A 24 44.33 -2.28 -11.96
C VAL A 24 44.09 -0.78 -12.05
N ALA A 25 44.23 -0.22 -13.25
CA ALA A 25 43.88 1.16 -13.51
C ALA A 25 42.39 1.34 -13.23
N PHE A 26 42.06 1.98 -12.10
CA PHE A 26 40.72 2.43 -11.80
C PHE A 26 40.35 3.53 -12.79
N GLY A 27 39.74 3.11 -13.90
CA GLY A 27 39.07 3.99 -14.84
C GLY A 27 37.96 4.77 -14.14
N ASP A 28 37.94 6.06 -14.43
CA ASP A 28 36.91 7.04 -14.13
C ASP A 28 36.42 7.10 -12.67
N LEU A 29 37.18 7.88 -11.87
CA LEU A 29 36.63 8.59 -10.72
C LEU A 29 35.45 9.46 -11.19
N GLN A 30 34.25 8.88 -11.17
CA GLN A 30 33.02 9.67 -11.26
C GLN A 30 33.10 10.78 -10.22
N ALA A 31 32.95 12.03 -10.68
CA ALA A 31 33.05 13.22 -9.86
C ALA A 31 32.24 13.05 -8.57
N VAL A 32 32.93 13.05 -7.42
CA VAL A 32 32.30 13.01 -6.11
C VAL A 32 31.30 14.17 -6.07
N PRO A 33 29.99 13.93 -5.90
CA PRO A 33 29.04 15.01 -5.80
C PRO A 33 29.50 15.94 -4.68
N THR A 34 29.57 17.25 -4.96
CA THR A 34 29.75 18.28 -3.93
C THR A 34 28.91 17.91 -2.72
N SER A 35 29.50 17.92 -1.51
CA SER A 35 28.89 17.41 -0.27
C SER A 35 27.41 17.79 -0.14
N GLN A 36 27.06 19.02 -0.52
CA GLN A 36 25.69 19.53 -0.56
C GLN A 36 24.72 18.71 -1.41
N LYS A 37 25.10 18.31 -2.63
CA LYS A 37 24.25 17.50 -3.52
C LYS A 37 24.04 16.10 -2.95
N ARG A 38 25.09 15.52 -2.36
CA ARG A 38 24.99 14.23 -1.65
C ARG A 38 24.01 14.32 -0.47
N TRP A 39 24.10 15.38 0.34
CA TRP A 39 23.19 15.60 1.47
C TRP A 39 21.74 15.77 1.03
N GLN A 40 21.49 16.50 -0.06
CA GLN A 40 20.17 16.62 -0.64
C GLN A 40 19.63 15.26 -1.09
N THR A 41 20.42 14.47 -1.82
CA THR A 41 20.01 13.11 -2.23
C THR A 41 19.69 12.21 -1.03
N ILE A 42 20.50 12.25 0.04
CA ILE A 42 20.23 11.46 1.25
C ILE A 42 18.92 11.91 1.90
N ARG A 43 18.72 13.22 2.05
CA ARG A 43 17.49 13.79 2.61
C ARG A 43 16.28 13.32 1.79
N ASP A 44 16.34 13.49 0.47
CA ASP A 44 15.23 13.15 -0.43
C ASP A 44 14.87 11.66 -0.31
N ARG A 45 15.86 10.77 -0.33
CA ARG A 45 15.65 9.31 -0.19
C ARG A 45 15.10 8.91 1.18
N LEU A 46 15.48 9.60 2.25
CA LEU A 46 14.94 9.35 3.58
C LEU A 46 13.52 9.88 3.77
N THR A 47 13.22 11.05 3.20
CA THR A 47 11.90 11.68 3.33
C THR A 47 10.86 11.16 2.35
N GLU A 48 11.28 10.40 1.34
CA GLU A 48 10.37 9.79 0.38
C GLU A 48 9.35 8.87 1.10
N PRO A 49 8.05 8.96 0.74
CA PRO A 49 7.03 8.09 1.32
C PRO A 49 7.33 6.59 1.10
N PHE A 50 6.88 5.76 2.04
CA PHE A 50 6.91 4.30 1.89
C PHE A 50 5.98 3.86 0.77
N ASP A 51 6.23 2.65 0.25
CA ASP A 51 5.32 2.08 -0.74
C ASP A 51 3.92 1.91 -0.13
N PRO A 52 2.82 2.20 -0.85
CA PRO A 52 1.47 2.03 -0.33
C PRO A 52 1.19 0.63 0.23
N GLY A 53 1.86 -0.41 -0.29
CA GLY A 53 1.76 -1.79 0.21
C GLY A 53 2.43 -2.01 1.58
N GLU A 54 3.36 -1.14 1.99
CA GLU A 54 4.00 -1.18 3.31
C GLU A 54 3.16 -0.44 4.38
N ILE A 55 2.16 0.35 3.96
CA ILE A 55 1.31 1.10 4.86
C ILE A 55 0.15 0.25 5.37
N LYS A 56 0.07 0.19 6.70
CA LYS A 56 -0.96 -0.51 7.45
C LYS A 56 -1.82 0.49 8.21
N TRP A 57 -3.03 0.08 8.55
CA TRP A 57 -3.98 0.90 9.28
C TRP A 57 -4.28 0.27 10.64
N ARG A 58 -4.14 1.05 11.71
CA ARG A 58 -4.46 0.62 13.07
C ARG A 58 -5.63 1.45 13.60
N VAL A 59 -6.60 0.77 14.20
CA VAL A 59 -7.67 1.42 14.96
C VAL A 59 -7.11 1.91 16.30
N THR A 60 -7.25 3.20 16.58
CA THR A 60 -6.75 3.85 17.81
C THR A 60 -7.85 4.20 18.79
N ALA A 61 -9.05 4.51 18.29
CA ALA A 61 -10.23 4.78 19.10
C ALA A 61 -11.46 4.17 18.45
N THR A 62 -12.44 3.76 19.23
CA THR A 62 -13.73 3.24 18.73
C THR A 62 -14.89 4.01 19.33
N SER A 63 -15.94 4.22 18.54
CA SER A 63 -17.19 4.87 18.94
C SER A 63 -18.37 4.13 18.33
N THR A 64 -19.52 4.16 18.99
CA THR A 64 -20.77 3.59 18.47
C THR A 64 -21.73 4.72 18.15
N HIS A 65 -22.12 4.85 16.89
CA HIS A 65 -23.07 5.86 16.43
C HIS A 65 -24.44 5.22 16.16
N GLN A 66 -25.50 5.83 16.68
CA GLN A 66 -26.86 5.44 16.32
C GLN A 66 -27.18 5.92 14.90
N THR A 67 -27.60 5.01 14.03
CA THR A 67 -28.05 5.31 12.67
C THR A 67 -29.51 4.92 12.50
N LYS A 68 -30.15 5.36 11.40
CA LYS A 68 -31.54 4.96 11.07
C LYS A 68 -31.72 3.44 10.96
N ASN A 69 -30.63 2.71 10.69
CA ASN A 69 -30.63 1.25 10.52
C ASN A 69 -30.07 0.53 11.77
N GLY A 70 -29.97 1.21 12.91
CA GLY A 70 -29.44 0.67 14.17
C GLY A 70 -28.04 1.18 14.54
N PRO A 71 -27.46 0.70 15.65
CA PRO A 71 -26.13 1.10 16.10
C PRO A 71 -25.05 0.62 15.13
N LYS A 72 -24.17 1.53 14.72
CA LYS A 72 -23.02 1.25 13.85
C LYS A 72 -21.72 1.58 14.57
N LYS A 73 -20.77 0.65 14.55
CA LYS A 73 -19.45 0.84 15.15
C LYS A 73 -18.52 1.56 14.18
N ARG A 74 -17.86 2.61 14.67
CA ARG A 74 -16.85 3.38 13.93
C ARG A 74 -15.53 3.38 14.68
N GLY A 75 -14.44 3.46 13.94
CA GLY A 75 -13.09 3.48 14.47
C GLY A 75 -12.29 4.61 13.85
N GLN A 76 -11.55 5.33 14.68
CA GLN A 76 -10.49 6.20 14.21
C GLN A 76 -9.30 5.32 13.80
N VAL A 77 -8.87 5.45 12.55
CA VAL A 77 -7.71 4.72 12.03
C VAL A 77 -6.54 5.66 11.76
N VAL A 78 -5.35 5.15 12.02
CA VAL A 78 -4.08 5.83 11.80
C VAL A 78 -3.19 4.94 10.94
N ALA A 79 -2.56 5.55 9.94
CA ALA A 79 -1.59 4.88 9.08
C ALA A 79 -0.27 4.68 9.81
N TYR A 80 0.36 3.53 9.62
CA TYR A 80 1.70 3.24 10.11
C TYR A 80 2.42 2.28 9.17
N ALA A 81 3.75 2.33 9.18
CA ALA A 81 4.59 1.29 8.60
C ALA A 81 5.24 0.46 9.71
N ASP A 82 5.53 -0.79 9.39
CA ASP A 82 6.26 -1.69 10.29
C ASP A 82 7.74 -1.34 10.35
N GLN A 83 8.39 -1.74 11.44
CA GLN A 83 9.82 -1.52 11.67
C GLN A 83 10.71 -2.05 10.53
N ARG A 84 10.26 -3.08 9.81
CA ARG A 84 10.99 -3.64 8.68
C ARG A 84 11.15 -2.62 7.53
N ALA A 85 10.10 -1.88 7.18
CA ALA A 85 10.18 -0.85 6.14
C ALA A 85 11.22 0.24 6.47
N TYR A 86 11.32 0.62 7.75
CA TYR A 86 12.34 1.57 8.22
C TYR A 86 13.76 0.99 8.13
N THR A 87 13.93 -0.28 8.52
CA THR A 87 15.21 -0.98 8.47
C THR A 87 15.68 -1.13 7.03
N ASP A 88 14.80 -1.56 6.14
CA ASP A 88 15.07 -1.77 4.72
C ASP A 88 15.44 -0.45 4.04
N ARG A 89 14.73 0.66 4.37
CA ARG A 89 15.09 2.00 3.86
C ARG A 89 16.46 2.47 4.36
N LEU A 90 16.80 2.25 5.63
CA LEU A 90 18.12 2.63 6.15
C LEU A 90 19.24 1.83 5.49
N ASN A 91 19.03 0.52 5.26
CA ASN A 91 19.97 -0.33 4.54
C ASN A 91 20.12 0.13 3.07
N ASP A 92 19.02 0.46 2.39
CA ASP A 92 19.05 0.96 1.02
C ASP A 92 19.80 2.30 0.87
N VAL A 93 19.69 3.20 1.85
CA VAL A 93 20.33 4.52 1.80
C VAL A 93 21.78 4.51 2.26
N PHE A 94 22.10 3.76 3.33
CA PHE A 94 23.41 3.81 4.00
C PHE A 94 24.20 2.51 3.96
N GLY A 95 23.60 1.41 3.50
CA GLY A 95 24.12 0.05 3.69
C GLY A 95 23.89 -0.47 5.11
N GLU A 96 23.99 -1.78 5.28
CA GLU A 96 23.76 -2.47 6.56
C GLU A 96 24.74 -2.04 7.66
N TRP A 97 25.93 -1.58 7.27
CA TRP A 97 26.99 -1.11 8.15
C TRP A 97 27.02 0.41 8.32
N GLY A 98 26.17 1.15 7.59
CA GLY A 98 26.15 2.61 7.58
C GLY A 98 25.41 3.25 8.77
N TRP A 99 24.74 2.43 9.58
CA TRP A 99 23.96 2.87 10.71
C TRP A 99 23.90 1.80 11.81
N THR A 100 23.52 2.21 13.01
CA THR A 100 23.32 1.31 14.14
C THR A 100 22.21 1.82 15.05
N ARG A 101 21.75 0.96 15.97
CA ARG A 101 20.78 1.32 16.99
C ARG A 101 21.09 0.65 18.31
N SER A 102 20.79 1.34 19.41
CA SER A 102 20.84 0.81 20.77
C SER A 102 19.55 1.12 21.52
N TYR A 103 19.23 0.32 22.53
CA TYR A 103 18.01 0.47 23.32
C TYR A 103 18.35 0.53 24.82
N ASP A 104 17.69 1.43 25.51
CA ASP A 104 17.57 1.44 26.97
C ASP A 104 16.13 1.08 27.32
N VAL A 105 15.93 0.08 28.18
CA VAL A 105 14.63 -0.47 28.53
C VAL A 105 14.42 -0.30 30.03
N GLN A 106 13.34 0.37 30.39
CA GLN A 106 13.00 0.68 31.77
C GLN A 106 11.55 0.28 32.05
N VAL A 107 11.28 -0.18 33.27
CA VAL A 107 9.91 -0.44 33.74
C VAL A 107 9.55 0.64 34.73
N ALA A 108 8.70 1.56 34.32
CA ALA A 108 8.17 2.61 35.18
C ALA A 108 6.90 2.09 35.88
N GLN A 109 6.87 2.20 37.20
CA GLN A 109 5.78 1.68 38.05
C GLN A 109 4.89 2.82 38.55
N ASN A 110 3.85 2.47 39.31
CA ASN A 110 2.99 3.41 40.02
C ASN A 110 2.13 4.32 39.13
N PHE A 111 1.73 3.83 37.95
CA PHE A 111 0.73 4.51 37.14
C PHE A 111 -0.66 4.09 37.58
N GLU A 112 -1.50 5.07 37.91
CA GLU A 112 -2.91 4.83 38.16
C GLU A 112 -3.66 4.65 36.84
N ARG A 113 -4.30 3.50 36.68
CA ARG A 113 -5.17 3.22 35.53
C ARG A 113 -6.59 2.91 36.01
N ARG A 114 -7.56 3.55 35.37
CA ARG A 114 -8.97 3.22 35.51
C ARG A 114 -9.25 1.95 34.69
N ALA A 115 -9.68 0.88 35.35
CA ALA A 115 -10.10 -0.33 34.65
C ALA A 115 -11.32 -0.04 33.74
N PRO A 116 -11.43 -0.65 32.55
CA PRO A 116 -12.64 -0.54 31.73
C PRO A 116 -13.83 -1.21 32.44
N GLY A 117 -14.89 -0.45 32.73
CA GLY A 117 -16.15 -0.97 33.31
C GLY A 117 -16.80 -0.02 34.33
N ASP A 118 -18.10 -0.23 34.59
CA ASP A 118 -18.93 0.64 35.46
C ASP A 118 -18.47 0.68 36.93
N ASN A 119 -17.79 -0.35 37.42
CA ASN A 119 -17.19 -0.40 38.76
C ASN A 119 -15.69 -0.08 38.72
N ALA A 120 -15.36 1.11 38.24
CA ALA A 120 -14.01 1.55 37.98
C ALA A 120 -13.14 1.70 39.24
N ARG A 121 -12.50 0.60 39.66
CA ARG A 121 -11.43 0.61 40.65
C ARG A 121 -10.13 1.06 40.00
N THR A 122 -9.45 2.03 40.61
CA THR A 122 -8.09 2.41 40.21
C THR A 122 -7.15 1.25 40.51
N THR A 123 -6.43 0.79 39.50
CA THR A 123 -5.39 -0.23 39.63
C THR A 123 -4.04 0.41 39.40
N VAL A 124 -3.07 0.05 40.24
CA VAL A 124 -1.67 0.43 40.04
C VAL A 124 -1.11 -0.46 38.92
N ALA A 125 -0.56 0.17 37.89
CA ALA A 125 0.01 -0.48 36.73
C ALA A 125 1.44 0.00 36.47
N ALA A 126 2.17 -0.79 35.71
CA ALA A 126 3.50 -0.44 35.21
C ALA A 126 3.47 -0.27 33.68
N LYS A 127 4.41 0.51 33.16
CA LYS A 127 4.69 0.64 31.73
C LYS A 127 6.12 0.20 31.45
N VAL A 128 6.30 -0.51 30.34
CA VAL A 128 7.61 -0.69 29.71
C VAL A 128 7.87 0.55 28.87
N VAL A 129 8.99 1.22 29.14
CA VAL A 129 9.46 2.40 28.42
C VAL A 129 10.77 2.02 27.74
N VAL A 130 10.86 2.25 26.44
CA VAL A 130 12.05 1.98 25.64
C VAL A 130 12.54 3.27 25.03
N VAL A 131 13.82 3.60 25.24
CA VAL A 131 14.51 4.68 24.54
C VAL A 131 15.37 4.04 23.46
N SER A 132 15.07 4.32 22.20
CA SER A 132 15.92 3.92 21.07
C SER A 132 16.82 5.08 20.69
N LYS A 133 18.12 4.80 20.49
CA LYS A 133 19.08 5.72 19.88
C LYS A 133 19.49 5.15 18.53
N VAL A 134 19.14 5.84 17.45
CA VAL A 134 19.55 5.49 16.09
C VAL A 134 20.69 6.41 15.70
N THR A 135 21.79 5.83 15.23
CA THR A 135 22.99 6.56 14.80
C THR A 135 23.28 6.22 13.36
N ILE A 136 23.38 7.24 12.50
CA ILE A 136 23.77 7.09 11.10
C ILE A 136 25.16 7.71 10.96
N HIS A 137 26.12 6.95 10.42
CA HIS A 137 27.49 7.40 10.30
C HIS A 137 27.58 8.66 9.43
N GLY A 138 28.15 9.73 9.99
CA GLY A 138 28.26 11.03 9.32
C GLY A 138 27.04 11.95 9.43
N LEU A 139 25.88 11.48 9.92
CA LEU A 139 24.70 12.33 10.17
C LEU A 139 24.45 12.58 11.67
N GLY A 140 24.95 11.70 12.53
CA GLY A 140 24.80 11.79 13.97
C GLY A 140 23.74 10.83 14.51
N SER A 141 23.17 11.18 15.68
CA SER A 141 22.23 10.33 16.40
C SER A 141 20.96 11.07 16.77
N HIS A 142 19.83 10.37 16.68
CA HIS A 142 18.56 10.81 17.26
C HIS A 142 18.00 9.74 18.19
N THR A 143 17.15 10.18 19.11
CA THR A 143 16.48 9.32 20.07
C THR A 143 14.97 9.38 19.92
N GLY A 144 14.31 8.30 20.29
CA GLY A 144 12.87 8.19 20.32
C GLY A 144 12.45 7.35 21.51
N VAL A 145 11.30 7.67 22.10
CA VAL A 145 10.74 6.94 23.24
C VAL A 145 9.50 6.19 22.78
N GLY A 146 9.40 4.92 23.13
CA GLY A 146 8.19 4.12 22.98
C GLY A 146 7.75 3.59 24.33
N GLU A 147 6.45 3.34 24.47
CA GLU A 147 5.86 2.93 25.74
C GLU A 147 4.68 2.00 25.51
N GLU A 148 4.57 1.00 26.37
CA GLU A 148 3.41 0.12 26.40
C GLU A 148 3.15 -0.34 27.83
N TRP A 149 1.90 -0.64 28.14
CA TRP A 149 1.56 -1.16 29.46
C TRP A 149 2.18 -2.53 29.70
N ALA A 150 2.78 -2.74 30.87
CA ALA A 150 3.55 -3.94 31.19
C ALA A 150 2.73 -5.25 31.28
N HIS A 151 1.40 -5.17 31.28
CA HIS A 151 0.52 -6.35 31.23
C HIS A 151 0.23 -6.82 29.80
N ASP A 152 0.61 -6.05 28.78
CA ASP A 152 0.57 -6.52 27.40
C ASP A 152 1.71 -7.52 27.19
N GLU A 153 1.39 -8.72 26.70
CA GLU A 153 2.38 -9.78 26.43
C GLU A 153 3.50 -9.31 25.48
N ASN A 154 3.19 -8.36 24.60
CA ASN A 154 4.10 -7.78 23.63
C ASN A 154 4.55 -6.37 24.02
N ALA A 155 4.51 -6.01 25.31
CA ALA A 155 4.83 -4.66 25.77
C ALA A 155 6.21 -4.19 25.32
N ALA A 156 7.25 -5.01 25.54
CA ALA A 156 8.62 -4.67 25.20
C ALA A 156 8.82 -4.50 23.68
N THR A 157 8.29 -5.42 22.87
CA THR A 157 8.44 -5.37 21.41
C THR A 157 7.67 -4.21 20.79
N ARG A 158 6.48 -3.90 21.30
CA ARG A 158 5.71 -2.73 20.86
C ARG A 158 6.39 -1.42 21.23
N ALA A 159 6.87 -1.29 22.46
CA ALA A 159 7.59 -0.10 22.92
C ALA A 159 8.90 0.07 22.12
N GLU A 160 9.63 -1.00 21.86
CA GLU A 160 10.84 -0.99 21.03
C GLU A 160 10.57 -0.49 19.60
N ALA A 161 9.58 -1.07 18.92
CA ALA A 161 9.21 -0.69 17.56
C ALA A 161 8.73 0.77 17.48
N GLN A 162 7.98 1.24 18.49
CA GLN A 162 7.57 2.65 18.58
C GLN A 162 8.78 3.57 18.76
N ALA A 163 9.68 3.25 19.68
CA ALA A 163 10.87 4.04 20.00
C ALA A 163 11.77 4.19 18.76
N PHE A 164 12.03 3.08 18.06
CA PHE A 164 12.84 3.05 16.86
C PHE A 164 12.25 3.92 15.75
N LYS A 165 10.95 3.77 15.45
CA LYS A 165 10.29 4.58 14.41
C LYS A 165 10.30 6.07 14.73
N ARG A 166 10.12 6.43 16.00
CA ARG A 166 10.19 7.83 16.47
C ARG A 166 11.60 8.42 16.32
N ALA A 167 12.65 7.65 16.62
CA ALA A 167 14.03 8.08 16.40
C ALA A 167 14.33 8.28 14.90
N CYS A 168 13.85 7.39 14.04
CA CYS A 168 13.99 7.50 12.58
C CYS A 168 13.27 8.74 12.02
N ALA A 169 12.10 9.10 12.57
CA ALA A 169 11.34 10.26 12.13
C ALA A 169 12.10 11.59 12.30
N CYS A 170 13.05 11.68 13.24
CA CYS A 170 13.93 12.84 13.37
C CYS A 170 14.88 13.03 12.18
N PHE A 171 15.23 11.95 11.47
CA PHE A 171 15.96 12.01 10.20
C PHE A 171 15.03 12.25 8.98
N GLY A 172 13.72 12.40 9.20
CA GLY A 172 12.70 12.54 8.16
C GLY A 172 12.06 11.21 7.71
N LEU A 173 12.67 10.07 8.06
CA LEU A 173 12.20 8.75 7.67
C LEU A 173 10.86 8.41 8.33
N GLY A 174 9.82 8.26 7.52
CA GLY A 174 8.46 7.99 8.00
C GLY A 174 7.80 9.16 8.74
N ARG A 175 8.43 10.34 8.78
CA ARG A 175 7.90 11.53 9.46
C ARG A 175 6.54 11.97 8.91
N TYR A 176 6.35 11.79 7.60
CA TYR A 176 5.13 12.16 6.88
C TYR A 176 3.88 11.42 7.37
N LEU A 177 4.03 10.23 7.95
CA LEU A 177 2.91 9.45 8.49
C LEU A 177 2.22 10.14 9.67
N TYR A 178 2.94 11.01 10.38
CA TYR A 178 2.39 11.81 11.48
C TYR A 178 1.61 13.04 10.98
N ASP A 179 1.79 13.41 9.72
CA ASP A 179 1.09 14.53 9.09
C ASP A 179 -0.20 14.07 8.37
N LEU A 180 -0.46 12.76 8.34
CA LEU A 180 -1.71 12.19 7.84
C LEU A 180 -2.85 12.45 8.82
N GLU A 181 -3.98 12.89 8.29
CA GLU A 181 -5.20 13.08 9.06
C GLU A 181 -5.75 11.74 9.56
N THR A 182 -6.24 11.73 10.80
CA THR A 182 -6.93 10.56 11.35
C THR A 182 -8.33 10.44 10.74
N VAL A 183 -8.65 9.28 10.16
CA VAL A 183 -9.93 9.07 9.48
C VAL A 183 -10.84 8.18 10.31
N TRP A 184 -12.13 8.50 10.38
CA TRP A 184 -13.14 7.64 10.98
C TRP A 184 -13.76 6.72 9.95
N VAL A 185 -13.56 5.42 10.12
CA VAL A 185 -14.11 4.38 9.24
C VAL A 185 -15.10 3.50 9.99
N ASP A 186 -15.94 2.81 9.24
CA ASP A 186 -16.85 1.83 9.82
C ASP A 186 -16.10 0.54 10.14
N LEU A 187 -16.43 -0.07 11.28
CA LEU A 187 -15.81 -1.30 11.76
C LEU A 187 -16.77 -2.48 11.64
N ASP A 188 -16.20 -3.68 11.47
CA ASP A 188 -16.91 -4.93 11.65
C ASP A 188 -17.11 -5.25 13.15
N ASP A 189 -17.80 -6.37 13.42
CA ASP A 189 -18.05 -6.85 14.79
C ASP A 189 -16.77 -7.20 15.56
N HIS A 190 -15.66 -7.40 14.84
CA HIS A 190 -14.33 -7.70 15.36
C HIS A 190 -13.41 -6.46 15.46
N ASN A 191 -13.94 -5.25 15.33
CA ASN A 191 -13.19 -3.97 15.33
C ASN A 191 -12.20 -3.78 14.19
N ARG A 192 -12.39 -4.47 13.06
CA ARG A 192 -11.56 -4.29 11.88
C ARG A 192 -12.20 -3.29 10.93
N PRO A 193 -11.42 -2.39 10.31
CA PRO A 193 -11.91 -1.49 9.28
C PRO A 193 -12.57 -2.24 8.13
N LEU A 194 -13.81 -1.89 7.79
CA LEU A 194 -14.50 -2.44 6.62
C LEU A 194 -13.87 -1.97 5.31
N GLN A 195 -13.28 -0.77 5.32
CA GLN A 195 -12.55 -0.20 4.20
C GLN A 195 -11.28 0.48 4.72
N THR A 196 -10.17 0.24 4.03
CA THR A 196 -8.92 0.95 4.28
C THR A 196 -8.98 2.33 3.61
N PRO A 197 -8.66 3.42 4.33
CA PRO A 197 -8.57 4.73 3.72
C PRO A 197 -7.52 4.76 2.59
N LYS A 198 -7.79 5.57 1.57
CA LYS A 198 -6.81 5.83 0.52
C LYS A 198 -5.78 6.84 1.02
N LEU A 199 -4.52 6.62 0.67
CA LEU A 199 -3.47 7.59 0.95
C LEU A 199 -3.62 8.81 0.03
N PRO A 200 -3.38 10.03 0.54
CA PRO A 200 -3.34 11.23 -0.29
C PRO A 200 -2.13 11.19 -1.22
N GLU A 201 -2.21 11.88 -2.34
CA GLU A 201 -1.21 11.82 -3.41
C GLU A 201 0.20 12.18 -2.93
N TRP A 202 0.34 13.22 -2.12
CA TRP A 202 1.63 13.66 -1.58
C TRP A 202 2.30 12.62 -0.65
N ALA A 203 1.54 11.69 -0.10
CA ALA A 203 2.00 10.62 0.78
C ALA A 203 2.28 9.31 0.03
N MET A 204 2.35 9.36 -1.29
CA MET A 204 2.73 8.24 -2.16
C MET A 204 4.06 8.50 -2.87
N PRO A 205 4.91 7.47 -3.03
CA PRO A 205 6.17 7.62 -3.74
C PRO A 205 5.94 7.87 -5.23
N ALA A 206 6.96 8.42 -5.90
CA ALA A 206 6.83 8.89 -7.28
C ALA A 206 6.52 7.75 -8.28
N HIS A 207 6.97 6.51 -8.04
CA HIS A 207 6.59 5.37 -8.88
C HIS A 207 5.10 5.02 -8.72
N ALA A 208 4.60 4.91 -7.48
CA ALA A 208 3.21 4.58 -7.22
C ALA A 208 2.22 5.62 -7.80
N ARG A 209 2.59 6.91 -7.77
CA ARG A 209 1.81 7.97 -8.43
C ARG A 209 1.73 7.77 -9.94
N ARG A 210 2.88 7.53 -10.58
CA ARG A 210 2.95 7.26 -12.03
C ARG A 210 2.18 6.01 -12.43
N ASP A 211 2.20 4.96 -11.60
CA ASP A 211 1.44 3.74 -11.88
C ASP A 211 -0.06 4.00 -11.79
N THR A 212 -0.51 4.79 -10.82
CA THR A 212 -1.92 5.20 -10.69
C THR A 212 -2.37 6.01 -11.90
N GLU A 213 -1.54 6.96 -12.34
CA GLU A 213 -1.77 7.74 -13.56
C GLU A 213 -1.82 6.86 -14.81
N ARG A 214 -0.89 5.91 -14.96
CA ARG A 214 -0.87 4.96 -16.09
C ARG A 214 -2.11 4.08 -16.12
N HIS A 215 -2.57 3.59 -14.97
CA HIS A 215 -3.81 2.82 -14.88
C HIS A 215 -5.03 3.70 -15.17
N ALA A 216 -5.05 4.96 -14.72
CA ALA A 216 -6.10 5.91 -15.04
C ALA A 216 -6.11 6.25 -16.55
N THR A 217 -4.94 6.46 -17.17
CA THR A 217 -4.84 6.69 -18.61
C THR A 217 -5.17 5.44 -19.40
N ASN A 218 -4.84 4.23 -18.93
CA ASN A 218 -5.27 2.98 -19.59
C ASN A 218 -6.78 2.76 -19.45
N HIS A 219 -7.40 3.16 -18.34
CA HIS A 219 -8.85 3.15 -18.18
C HIS A 219 -9.56 4.26 -18.97
N THR A 220 -8.86 5.35 -19.29
CA THR A 220 -9.40 6.47 -20.09
C THR A 220 -9.06 6.31 -21.58
N GLN A 221 -8.01 5.57 -21.92
CA GLN A 221 -7.60 5.16 -23.27
C GLN A 221 -8.11 3.78 -23.67
N SER A 222 -8.79 3.05 -22.78
CA SER A 222 -9.93 2.24 -23.18
C SER A 222 -11.09 3.16 -23.61
N ALA A 223 -10.84 4.01 -24.62
CA ALA A 223 -11.86 4.31 -25.61
C ALA A 223 -12.49 2.98 -25.99
N PRO A 224 -13.82 2.86 -26.09
CA PRO A 224 -14.53 1.59 -26.13
C PRO A 224 -13.88 0.70 -27.19
N THR A 225 -13.00 -0.19 -26.75
CA THR A 225 -12.41 -1.17 -27.64
C THR A 225 -13.61 -1.93 -28.11
N ARG A 226 -13.78 -1.88 -29.44
CA ARG A 226 -14.85 -2.44 -30.26
C ARG A 226 -14.90 -3.95 -30.09
N ASN A 227 -15.01 -4.45 -28.86
CA ASN A 227 -15.15 -5.85 -28.59
C ASN A 227 -16.60 -6.19 -28.89
N ILE A 228 -16.78 -7.08 -29.86
CA ILE A 228 -18.08 -7.54 -30.29
C ILE A 228 -18.91 -8.08 -29.11
N ALA A 229 -18.28 -8.66 -28.09
CA ALA A 229 -18.95 -9.14 -26.88
C ALA A 229 -19.61 -8.02 -26.07
N ASP A 230 -18.89 -6.92 -25.84
CA ASP A 230 -19.39 -5.77 -25.09
C ASP A 230 -20.47 -5.03 -25.88
N ALA A 231 -20.26 -4.87 -27.20
CA ALA A 231 -21.25 -4.28 -28.10
C ALA A 231 -22.57 -5.08 -28.10
N ARG A 232 -22.50 -6.42 -28.16
CA ARG A 232 -23.66 -7.31 -28.05
C ARG A 232 -24.35 -7.17 -26.69
N GLY A 233 -23.57 -7.14 -25.61
CA GLY A 233 -24.08 -6.96 -24.25
C GLY A 233 -24.89 -5.67 -24.10
N HIS A 234 -24.36 -4.56 -24.58
CA HIS A 234 -25.06 -3.27 -24.58
C HIS A 234 -26.33 -3.26 -25.42
N LEU A 235 -26.31 -3.86 -26.63
CA LEU A 235 -27.50 -3.98 -27.47
C LEU A 235 -28.59 -4.82 -26.79
N LEU A 236 -28.24 -5.97 -26.22
CA LEU A 236 -29.18 -6.84 -25.52
C LEU A 236 -29.80 -6.14 -24.31
N GLN A 237 -29.00 -5.41 -23.53
CA GLN A 237 -29.48 -4.69 -22.37
C GLN A 237 -30.44 -3.55 -22.76
N ALA A 238 -30.11 -2.78 -23.80
CA ALA A 238 -30.97 -1.73 -24.33
C ALA A 238 -32.28 -2.30 -24.91
N ALA A 239 -32.19 -3.38 -25.67
CA ALA A 239 -33.35 -4.05 -26.27
C ALA A 239 -34.26 -4.68 -25.20
N ARG A 240 -33.68 -5.26 -24.14
CA ARG A 240 -34.45 -5.86 -23.04
C ARG A 240 -35.26 -4.81 -22.30
N ARG A 241 -34.64 -3.68 -21.98
CA ARG A 241 -35.31 -2.55 -21.34
C ARG A 241 -36.51 -2.08 -22.16
N MET A 242 -36.34 -1.91 -23.47
CA MET A 242 -37.44 -1.54 -24.35
C MET A 242 -38.50 -2.64 -24.50
N ALA A 243 -38.12 -3.92 -24.48
CA ALA A 243 -39.06 -5.03 -24.53
C ALA A 243 -39.97 -5.05 -23.30
N ASP A 244 -39.39 -4.81 -22.12
CA ASP A 244 -40.12 -4.74 -20.86
C ASP A 244 -41.06 -3.51 -20.82
N GLU A 245 -40.60 -2.35 -21.30
CA GLU A 245 -41.40 -1.11 -21.37
C GLU A 245 -42.55 -1.20 -22.40
N THR A 246 -42.31 -1.75 -23.59
CA THR A 246 -43.28 -1.78 -24.70
C THR A 246 -44.10 -3.08 -24.80
N ARG A 247 -43.82 -4.07 -23.94
CA ARG A 247 -44.38 -5.45 -24.00
C ARG A 247 -44.23 -6.12 -25.38
N ARG A 248 -43.20 -5.77 -26.14
CA ARG A 248 -42.88 -6.36 -27.46
C ARG A 248 -41.80 -7.42 -27.32
N ARG A 249 -41.72 -8.33 -28.29
CA ARG A 249 -40.69 -9.38 -28.29
C ARG A 249 -39.32 -8.78 -28.55
N LEU A 250 -38.32 -9.28 -27.83
CA LEU A 250 -36.93 -8.84 -27.95
C LEU A 250 -36.37 -8.98 -29.38
N ALA A 251 -36.74 -10.06 -30.07
CA ALA A 251 -36.33 -10.32 -31.45
C ALA A 251 -36.83 -9.24 -32.44
N ASP A 252 -38.09 -8.80 -32.29
CA ASP A 252 -38.69 -7.77 -33.14
C ASP A 252 -38.01 -6.42 -32.92
N ILE A 253 -37.68 -6.11 -31.66
CA ILE A 253 -37.01 -4.86 -31.28
C ILE A 253 -35.59 -4.78 -31.86
N ILE A 254 -34.83 -5.87 -31.78
CA ILE A 254 -33.45 -5.92 -32.31
C ILE A 254 -33.45 -5.85 -33.84
N SER A 255 -34.38 -6.57 -34.48
CA SER A 255 -34.56 -6.52 -35.93
C SER A 255 -34.94 -5.11 -36.38
N GLU A 256 -35.92 -4.47 -35.73
CA GLU A 256 -36.37 -3.13 -36.09
C GLU A 256 -35.30 -2.05 -35.84
N ALA A 257 -34.52 -2.16 -34.76
CA ALA A 257 -33.46 -1.20 -34.46
C ALA A 257 -32.27 -1.30 -35.43
N SER A 258 -32.09 -2.45 -36.07
CA SER A 258 -31.01 -2.72 -37.02
C SER A 258 -31.47 -2.66 -38.49
N ASP A 259 -32.71 -2.24 -38.77
CA ASP A 259 -33.32 -2.27 -40.10
C ASP A 259 -33.31 -3.69 -40.74
N GLY A 260 -33.52 -4.72 -39.92
CA GLY A 260 -33.53 -6.13 -40.33
C GLY A 260 -32.15 -6.78 -40.47
N LYS A 261 -31.06 -6.05 -40.15
CA LYS A 261 -29.67 -6.55 -40.31
C LYS A 261 -29.20 -7.45 -39.18
N LEU A 262 -29.85 -7.41 -38.00
CA LEU A 262 -29.51 -8.22 -36.84
C LEU A 262 -30.70 -9.06 -36.39
N SER A 263 -30.45 -10.34 -36.07
CA SER A 263 -31.43 -11.25 -35.46
C SER A 263 -30.94 -11.72 -34.08
N LEU A 264 -31.88 -12.06 -33.20
CA LEU A 264 -31.55 -12.55 -31.85
C LEU A 264 -30.69 -13.82 -31.87
N GLU A 265 -30.93 -14.69 -32.85
CA GLU A 265 -30.20 -15.95 -33.03
C GLU A 265 -28.82 -15.72 -33.67
N GLY A 266 -28.73 -14.85 -34.69
CA GLY A 266 -27.49 -14.51 -35.39
C GLY A 266 -26.54 -13.63 -34.59
N LEU A 267 -26.99 -13.05 -33.47
CA LEU A 267 -26.17 -12.24 -32.57
C LEU A 267 -24.96 -13.00 -32.00
N ARG A 268 -24.97 -14.33 -31.97
CA ARG A 268 -23.84 -15.15 -31.48
C ARG A 268 -22.72 -15.29 -32.51
N ASP A 269 -23.04 -15.18 -33.79
CA ASP A 269 -22.14 -15.49 -34.92
C ASP A 269 -21.47 -14.25 -35.54
N LEU A 270 -21.79 -13.05 -35.04
CA LEU A 270 -21.21 -11.77 -35.49
C LEU A 270 -19.70 -11.66 -35.22
N THR A 271 -19.00 -10.89 -36.03
CA THR A 271 -17.56 -10.65 -35.87
C THR A 271 -17.30 -9.18 -35.52
N ASP A 272 -16.04 -8.82 -35.25
CA ASP A 272 -15.66 -7.43 -34.98
C ASP A 272 -16.01 -6.46 -36.14
N ALA A 273 -16.24 -6.98 -37.35
CA ALA A 273 -16.71 -6.21 -38.50
C ALA A 273 -18.15 -5.67 -38.34
N ASP A 274 -18.96 -6.31 -37.48
CA ASP A 274 -20.38 -5.99 -37.28
C ASP A 274 -20.61 -4.95 -36.16
N VAL A 275 -19.55 -4.57 -35.44
CA VAL A 275 -19.61 -3.59 -34.34
C VAL A 275 -20.27 -2.26 -34.73
N PRO A 276 -20.01 -1.68 -35.92
CA PRO A 276 -20.70 -0.44 -36.34
C PRO A 276 -22.22 -0.61 -36.48
N VAL A 277 -22.68 -1.79 -36.92
CA VAL A 277 -24.11 -2.10 -37.08
C VAL A 277 -24.78 -2.22 -35.71
N ILE A 278 -24.12 -2.89 -34.76
CA ILE A 278 -24.60 -3.02 -33.38
C ILE A 278 -24.64 -1.66 -32.69
N ALA A 279 -23.59 -0.85 -32.81
CA ALA A 279 -23.54 0.48 -32.21
C ALA A 279 -24.66 1.41 -32.74
N ALA A 280 -24.92 1.37 -34.05
CA ALA A 280 -26.01 2.12 -34.67
C ALA A 280 -27.39 1.67 -34.15
N ALA A 281 -27.61 0.35 -34.01
CA ALA A 281 -28.84 -0.21 -33.47
C ALA A 281 -29.05 0.20 -31.99
N THR A 282 -28.02 0.08 -31.15
CA THR A 282 -28.07 0.50 -29.74
C THR A 282 -28.39 2.00 -29.61
N ALA A 283 -27.75 2.85 -30.42
CA ALA A 283 -28.03 4.29 -30.40
C ALA A 283 -29.48 4.62 -30.80
N ARG A 284 -30.07 3.88 -31.74
CA ARG A 284 -31.48 4.05 -32.13
C ARG A 284 -32.44 3.63 -31.02
N LEU A 285 -32.15 2.54 -30.31
CA LEU A 285 -32.92 2.10 -29.14
C LEU A 285 -32.89 3.16 -28.04
N SER A 286 -31.71 3.69 -27.72
CA SER A 286 -31.56 4.74 -26.70
C SER A 286 -32.34 6.01 -27.03
N ARG A 287 -32.31 6.46 -28.30
CA ARG A 287 -33.08 7.64 -28.74
C ARG A 287 -34.60 7.40 -28.67
N ARG A 288 -35.06 6.20 -29.06
CA ARG A 288 -36.49 5.85 -29.00
C ARG A 288 -37.00 5.78 -27.57
N ASN A 289 -36.21 5.23 -26.64
CA ASN A 289 -36.56 5.22 -25.23
C ASN A 289 -36.67 6.65 -24.66
N HIS A 290 -35.68 7.51 -24.97
CA HIS A 290 -35.72 8.91 -24.52
C HIS A 290 -36.96 9.66 -25.03
N ASN A 291 -37.31 9.47 -26.31
CA ASN A 291 -38.52 10.07 -26.89
C ASN A 291 -39.83 9.53 -26.29
N HIS A 292 -39.85 8.26 -25.84
CA HIS A 292 -41.01 7.68 -25.16
C HIS A 292 -41.20 8.29 -23.77
N GLN A 293 -40.13 8.41 -22.98
CA GLN A 293 -40.18 9.01 -21.64
C GLN A 293 -40.59 10.49 -21.65
N THR A 294 -40.13 11.27 -22.64
CA THR A 294 -40.54 12.68 -22.77
C THR A 294 -42.03 12.84 -23.13
N LYS A 295 -42.64 11.88 -23.83
CA LYS A 295 -44.06 11.93 -24.18
C LYS A 295 -44.97 11.56 -23.00
N GLU A 296 -44.54 10.65 -22.13
CA GLU A 296 -45.30 10.29 -20.90
C GLU A 296 -45.20 11.36 -19.80
N THR A 297 -44.17 12.20 -19.80
CA THR A 297 -43.98 13.24 -18.76
C THR A 297 -44.70 14.56 -19.10
N THR A 298 -45.25 14.70 -20.31
CA THR A 298 -45.92 15.93 -20.79
C THR A 298 -47.46 15.81 -20.83
N LEU A 299 -48.03 14.81 -20.14
CA LEU A 299 -49.47 14.62 -19.96
C LEU A 299 -49.87 14.75 -18.49
#